data_AF-A0AAE9DA91-F1
#
_entry.id   AF-A0AAE9DA91-F1
#
_cell.length_a   1.000
_cell.length_b   1.000
_cell.length_c   1.000
_cell.angle_alpha   90.00
_cell.angle_beta   90.00
_cell.angle_gamma   90.00
#
_symmetry.space_group_name_H-M   'P 1'
#
loop_
_entity.id
_entity.type
_entity.pdbx_description
1 polymer ?
#
loop_
_entity_poly.entity_id
_entity_poly.type
_entity_poly.pdbx_seq_one_letter_code
_entity_poly.pdbx_strand_id
1 'polypeptide(L)'
;MEMARTLNANLILEAQEVVGLEELRDVLGFAPLGPWTKYREPSEEEIEAASTIEEYYTLREPRTNIRSLDSQLFYEKSFPPVMAFLDKRIPSIRTTYRLKFAEIRSSPDAKGPIDIKIVDKMIDEYITISLRIRDIISLWELCKLLRLFHDFPDFIAFINLLNLLFINSNVYLCSLNMTLMAHVRGSI
;
A
#
# COMPACT_ATOMS: atom_id res chain seq x y z
N MET A 1 -18.28 -11.74 16.79
CA MET A 1 -17.35 -10.62 17.11
C MET A 1 -16.05 -10.70 16.30
N GLU A 2 -15.55 -11.91 15.99
CA GLU A 2 -14.32 -12.14 15.22
C GLU A 2 -14.41 -11.77 13.73
N MET A 3 -15.51 -12.13 13.06
CA MET A 3 -15.75 -11.80 11.64
C MET A 3 -15.73 -10.29 11.34
N ALA A 4 -16.33 -9.46 12.21
CA ALA A 4 -16.33 -8.01 12.04
C ALA A 4 -14.92 -7.41 12.19
N ARG A 5 -14.06 -7.99 13.05
CA ARG A 5 -12.68 -7.56 13.22
C ARG A 5 -11.85 -7.87 11.97
N THR A 6 -11.98 -9.09 11.44
CA THR A 6 -11.30 -9.50 10.21
C THR A 6 -11.73 -8.66 9.01
N LEU A 7 -13.03 -8.38 8.89
CA LEU A 7 -13.56 -7.53 7.82
C LEU A 7 -13.00 -6.10 7.92
N ASN A 8 -12.95 -5.51 9.11
CA ASN A 8 -12.39 -4.17 9.32
C ASN A 8 -10.88 -4.12 9.04
N ALA A 9 -10.13 -5.14 9.46
CA ALA A 9 -8.71 -5.22 9.19
C ALA A 9 -8.43 -5.30 7.68
N ASN A 10 -9.15 -6.18 6.96
CA ASN A 10 -9.07 -6.25 5.51
C ASN A 10 -9.44 -4.91 4.86
N LEU A 11 -10.52 -4.29 5.29
CA LEU A 11 -10.97 -3.02 4.73
C LEU A 11 -9.95 -1.89 4.89
N ILE A 12 -9.22 -1.85 6.00
CA ILE A 12 -8.10 -0.90 6.22
C ILE A 12 -6.94 -1.20 5.26
N LEU A 13 -6.57 -2.48 5.11
CA LEU A 13 -5.48 -2.91 4.23
C LEU A 13 -5.80 -2.66 2.75
N GLU A 14 -7.05 -2.85 2.34
CA GLU A 14 -7.48 -2.57 0.97
C GLU A 14 -7.62 -1.06 0.74
N ALA A 15 -8.10 -0.29 1.73
CA ALA A 15 -8.26 1.15 1.58
C ALA A 15 -6.92 1.89 1.40
N GLN A 16 -5.85 1.47 2.09
CA GLN A 16 -4.53 2.09 1.87
C GLN A 16 -3.97 1.78 0.47
N GLU A 17 -4.27 0.61 -0.09
CA GLU A 17 -3.92 0.27 -1.48
C GLU A 17 -4.68 1.16 -2.47
N VAL A 18 -5.99 1.38 -2.25
CA VAL A 18 -6.78 2.30 -3.08
C VAL A 18 -6.23 3.73 -3.02
N VAL A 19 -5.82 4.21 -1.84
CA VAL A 19 -5.13 5.51 -1.71
C VAL A 19 -3.86 5.55 -2.56
N GLY A 20 -3.03 4.50 -2.53
CA GLY A 20 -1.83 4.45 -3.33
C GLY A 20 -2.11 4.42 -4.85
N LEU A 21 -3.16 3.72 -5.28
CA LEU A 21 -3.61 3.70 -6.68
C LEU A 21 -4.13 5.07 -7.12
N GLU A 22 -4.88 5.80 -6.28
CA GLU A 22 -5.31 7.16 -6.58
C GLU A 22 -4.13 8.09 -6.82
N GLU A 23 -3.14 8.09 -5.92
CA GLU A 23 -1.95 8.94 -6.07
C GLU A 23 -1.09 8.52 -7.27
N LEU A 24 -1.07 7.21 -7.62
CA LEU A 24 -0.36 6.70 -8.78
C LEU A 24 -1.02 7.14 -10.10
N ARG A 25 -2.35 7.08 -10.20
CA ARG A 25 -3.07 7.56 -11.39
C ARG A 25 -2.96 9.08 -11.54
N ASP A 26 -3.06 9.81 -10.43
CA ASP A 26 -2.94 11.27 -10.39
C ASP A 26 -1.57 11.74 -10.90
N VAL A 27 -0.48 11.17 -10.39
CA VAL A 27 0.88 11.57 -10.78
C VAL A 27 1.22 11.22 -12.24
N LEU A 28 0.54 10.22 -12.80
CA LEU A 28 0.65 9.81 -14.20
C LEU A 28 -0.32 10.60 -15.11
N GLY A 29 -1.21 11.42 -14.54
CA GLY A 29 -2.22 12.17 -15.30
C GLY A 29 -3.26 11.25 -15.97
N PHE A 30 -3.46 10.05 -15.44
CA PHE A 30 -4.46 9.10 -15.94
C PHE A 30 -5.83 9.41 -15.35
N ALA A 31 -6.89 8.95 -16.01
CA ALA A 31 -8.25 9.06 -15.49
C ALA A 31 -8.31 8.46 -14.08
N PRO A 32 -9.13 9.00 -13.16
CA PRO A 32 -9.25 8.43 -11.81
C PRO A 32 -9.76 6.98 -11.85
N LEU A 33 -9.63 6.27 -10.74
CA LEU A 33 -10.18 4.92 -10.60
C LEU A 33 -11.69 4.96 -10.94
N GLY A 34 -12.06 4.27 -12.03
CA GLY A 34 -13.46 4.11 -12.44
C GLY A 34 -14.22 3.14 -11.53
N PRO A 35 -15.52 2.90 -11.81
CA PRO A 35 -16.26 1.87 -11.08
C PRO A 35 -15.50 0.55 -11.12
N TRP A 36 -15.46 -0.13 -9.98
CA TRP A 36 -14.75 -1.39 -9.89
C TRP A 36 -15.39 -2.40 -10.84
N THR A 37 -14.55 -3.11 -11.58
CA THR A 37 -14.98 -4.16 -12.51
C THR A 37 -14.69 -5.53 -11.90
N LYS A 38 -15.11 -6.59 -12.59
CA LYS A 38 -14.67 -7.95 -12.25
C LYS A 38 -13.16 -8.04 -12.47
N TYR A 39 -12.46 -8.56 -11.47
CA TYR A 39 -11.03 -8.85 -11.59
C TYR A 39 -10.79 -9.92 -12.66
N ARG A 40 -9.80 -9.66 -13.51
CA ARG A 40 -9.24 -10.58 -14.50
C ARG A 40 -7.76 -10.23 -14.61
N GLU A 41 -6.93 -11.25 -14.73
CA GLU A 41 -5.54 -11.08 -15.13
C GLU A 41 -5.48 -10.95 -16.65
N PRO A 42 -4.87 -9.89 -17.19
CA PRO A 42 -4.67 -9.75 -18.63
C PRO A 42 -3.65 -10.79 -19.13
N SER A 43 -3.78 -11.21 -20.40
CA SER A 43 -2.75 -12.02 -21.06
C SER A 43 -1.58 -11.15 -21.52
N GLU A 44 -0.44 -11.79 -21.82
CA GLU A 44 0.73 -11.08 -22.38
C GLU A 44 0.38 -10.42 -23.72
N GLU A 45 -0.40 -11.08 -24.56
CA GLU A 45 -0.85 -10.53 -25.84
C GLU A 45 -1.75 -9.30 -25.67
N GLU A 46 -2.61 -9.27 -24.63
CA GLU A 46 -3.44 -8.10 -24.31
C GLU A 46 -2.56 -6.92 -23.88
N ILE A 47 -1.52 -7.17 -23.08
CA ILE A 47 -0.57 -6.14 -22.62
C ILE A 47 0.24 -5.60 -23.80
N GLU A 48 0.76 -6.47 -24.67
CA GLU A 48 1.53 -6.07 -25.85
C GLU A 48 0.69 -5.31 -26.88
N ALA A 49 -0.61 -5.61 -26.96
CA ALA A 49 -1.54 -4.94 -27.87
C ALA A 49 -2.01 -3.57 -27.38
N ALA A 50 -1.61 -3.13 -26.18
CA ALA A 50 -2.01 -1.84 -25.62
C ALA A 50 -1.62 -0.68 -26.57
N SER A 51 -2.61 0.12 -26.96
CA SER A 51 -2.43 1.21 -27.94
C SER A 51 -1.97 2.50 -27.29
N THR A 52 -2.10 2.62 -25.97
CA THR A 52 -1.68 3.79 -25.19
C THR A 52 -0.99 3.38 -23.90
N ILE A 53 -0.22 4.30 -23.31
CA ILE A 53 0.45 4.06 -22.03
C ILE A 53 -0.57 3.94 -20.88
N GLU A 54 -1.70 4.64 -20.95
CA GLU A 54 -2.78 4.51 -19.95
C GLU A 54 -3.50 3.17 -20.06
N GLU A 55 -3.70 2.65 -21.27
CA GLU A 55 -4.24 1.31 -21.50
C GLU A 55 -3.27 0.22 -21.00
N TYR A 56 -1.97 0.36 -21.32
CA TYR A 56 -0.91 -0.50 -20.78
C TYR A 56 -0.94 -0.50 -19.25
N TYR A 57 -0.98 0.69 -18.63
CA TYR A 57 -1.07 0.83 -17.19
C TYR A 57 -2.35 0.18 -16.64
N THR A 58 -3.50 0.38 -17.29
CA THR A 58 -4.78 -0.16 -16.80
C THR A 58 -4.79 -1.69 -16.81
N LEU A 59 -4.13 -2.33 -17.78
CA LEU A 59 -3.93 -3.77 -17.80
C LEU A 59 -2.99 -4.21 -16.67
N ARG A 60 -1.89 -3.48 -16.44
CA ARG A 60 -0.89 -3.80 -15.42
C ARG A 60 -1.16 -3.27 -14.02
N GLU A 61 -2.25 -2.53 -13.82
CA GLU A 61 -2.54 -1.86 -12.56
C GLU A 61 -2.58 -2.92 -11.44
N PRO A 62 -1.84 -2.74 -10.33
CA PRO A 62 -1.69 -3.74 -9.27
C PRO A 62 -2.96 -3.86 -8.42
N ARG A 63 -4.02 -4.39 -9.04
CA ARG A 63 -5.28 -4.78 -8.42
C ARG A 63 -5.17 -6.20 -7.89
N THR A 64 -5.98 -6.51 -6.88
CA THR A 64 -6.14 -7.87 -6.36
C THR A 64 -7.54 -8.37 -6.65
N ASN A 65 -7.71 -9.69 -6.67
CA ASN A 65 -9.04 -10.31 -6.74
C ASN A 65 -9.95 -9.93 -5.55
N ILE A 66 -9.38 -9.44 -4.45
CA ILE A 66 -10.14 -8.90 -3.31
C ILE A 66 -10.93 -7.68 -3.74
N ARG A 67 -10.38 -6.80 -4.59
CA ARG A 67 -11.03 -5.58 -5.11
C ARG A 67 -11.79 -5.86 -6.41
N SER A 68 -12.67 -6.85 -6.36
CA SER A 68 -13.50 -7.31 -7.48
C SER A 68 -14.98 -7.24 -7.13
N LEU A 69 -15.85 -6.93 -8.09
CA LEU A 69 -17.30 -7.01 -7.88
C LEU A 69 -17.81 -8.41 -7.47
N ASP A 70 -17.06 -9.46 -7.81
CA ASP A 70 -17.39 -10.84 -7.46
C ASP A 70 -16.81 -11.27 -6.08
N SER A 71 -16.10 -10.37 -5.39
CA SER A 71 -15.50 -10.63 -4.08
C SER A 71 -16.49 -10.42 -2.95
N GLN A 72 -16.65 -11.41 -2.07
CA GLN A 72 -17.47 -11.28 -0.86
C GLN A 72 -16.87 -10.35 0.20
N LEU A 73 -15.60 -9.96 0.03
CA LEU A 73 -14.87 -9.07 0.93
C LEU A 73 -14.87 -7.61 0.41
N PHE A 74 -15.47 -7.37 -0.76
CA PHE A 74 -15.47 -6.07 -1.41
C PHE A 74 -16.85 -5.41 -1.34
N TYR A 75 -16.89 -4.24 -0.70
CA TYR A 75 -18.03 -3.34 -0.77
C TYR A 75 -17.55 -1.94 -1.12
N GLU A 76 -17.65 -1.58 -2.39
CA GLU A 76 -17.16 -0.32 -2.96
C GLU A 76 -17.55 0.91 -2.13
N LYS A 77 -18.80 0.96 -1.66
CA LYS A 77 -19.32 2.10 -0.87
C LYS A 77 -18.65 2.25 0.50
N SER A 78 -17.98 1.22 1.01
CA SER A 78 -17.21 1.31 2.26
C SER A 78 -15.88 2.04 2.09
N PHE A 79 -15.33 2.16 0.88
CA PHE A 79 -13.99 2.71 0.69
C PHE A 79 -13.88 4.21 0.97
N PRO A 80 -14.75 5.10 0.42
CA PRO A 80 -14.64 6.53 0.68
C PRO A 80 -14.60 6.92 2.17
N PRO A 81 -15.49 6.41 3.05
CA PRO A 81 -15.42 6.76 4.47
C PRO A 81 -14.18 6.19 5.18
N VAL A 82 -13.67 5.02 4.77
CA VAL A 82 -12.47 4.42 5.37
C VAL A 82 -11.21 5.15 4.92
N MET A 83 -11.13 5.55 3.66
CA MET A 83 -10.04 6.38 3.15
C MET A 83 -10.02 7.73 3.85
N ALA A 84 -11.17 8.38 4.03
CA ALA A 84 -11.27 9.62 4.83
C ALA A 84 -10.83 9.42 6.28
N PHE A 85 -11.14 8.25 6.88
CA PHE A 85 -10.64 7.88 8.20
C PHE A 85 -9.11 7.73 8.23
N LEU A 86 -8.52 7.05 7.23
CA LEU A 86 -7.07 6.90 7.10
C LEU A 86 -6.38 8.24 6.89
N ASP A 87 -6.88 9.09 6.01
CA ASP A 87 -6.33 10.42 5.76
C ASP A 87 -6.34 11.29 7.03
N LYS A 88 -7.39 11.15 7.86
CA LYS A 88 -7.49 11.86 9.14
C LYS A 88 -6.56 11.32 10.22
N ARG A 89 -6.42 9.99 10.34
CA ARG A 89 -5.71 9.34 11.45
C ARG A 89 -4.24 9.07 11.14
N ILE A 90 -3.92 8.84 9.87
CA ILE A 90 -2.63 8.36 9.37
C ILE A 90 -2.31 9.06 8.03
N PRO A 91 -2.28 10.41 7.99
CA PRO A 91 -2.03 11.14 6.74
C PRO A 91 -0.69 10.78 6.06
N SER A 92 0.25 10.17 6.82
CA SER A 92 1.53 9.69 6.31
C SER A 92 1.39 8.61 5.24
N ILE A 93 0.30 7.84 5.20
CA ILE A 93 0.06 6.82 4.15
C ILE A 93 0.01 7.50 2.78
N ARG A 94 -0.94 8.43 2.59
CA ARG A 94 -1.10 9.18 1.34
C ARG A 94 0.16 10.00 1.02
N THR A 95 0.76 10.61 2.05
CA THR A 95 1.99 11.39 1.89
C THR A 95 3.16 10.55 1.38
N THR A 96 3.30 9.30 1.85
CA THR A 96 4.37 8.38 1.41
C THR A 96 4.26 8.07 -0.08
N TYR A 97 3.07 7.72 -0.56
CA TYR A 97 2.83 7.47 -1.97
C TYR A 97 3.11 8.72 -2.81
N ARG A 98 2.49 9.85 -2.45
CA ARG A 98 2.64 11.11 -3.17
C ARG A 98 4.09 11.55 -3.32
N LEU A 99 4.85 11.53 -2.21
CA LEU A 99 6.25 11.95 -2.23
C LEU A 99 7.11 11.02 -3.09
N LYS A 100 6.92 9.70 -2.98
CA LYS A 100 7.68 8.74 -3.78
C LYS A 100 7.41 8.90 -5.27
N PHE A 101 6.15 9.04 -5.67
CA PHE A 101 5.81 9.20 -7.08
C PHE A 101 6.28 10.55 -7.64
N ALA A 102 6.15 11.63 -6.87
CA ALA A 102 6.68 12.94 -7.24
C ALA A 102 8.21 12.93 -7.38
N GLU A 103 8.93 12.20 -6.51
CA GLU A 103 10.37 12.00 -6.61
C GLU A 103 10.75 11.31 -7.94
N ILE A 104 10.04 10.23 -8.30
CA ILE A 104 10.26 9.53 -9.57
C ILE A 104 10.04 10.47 -10.76
N ARG A 105 8.95 11.24 -10.78
CA ARG A 105 8.67 12.25 -11.84
C ARG A 105 9.69 13.37 -11.91
N SER A 106 10.31 13.72 -10.78
CA SER A 106 11.31 14.78 -10.71
C SER A 106 12.71 14.33 -11.17
N SER A 107 12.92 13.02 -11.35
CA SER A 107 14.21 12.48 -11.78
C SER A 107 14.56 12.91 -13.23
N PRO A 108 15.85 13.15 -13.55
CA PRO A 108 16.27 13.52 -14.90
C PRO A 108 15.78 12.55 -15.98
N ASP A 109 15.74 11.25 -15.66
CA ASP A 109 15.30 10.18 -16.56
C ASP A 109 13.79 10.21 -16.85
N ALA A 110 13.01 10.93 -16.04
CA ALA A 110 11.55 11.00 -16.16
C ALA A 110 11.04 12.34 -16.72
N LYS A 111 11.93 13.27 -17.12
CA LYS A 111 11.55 14.60 -17.62
C LYS A 111 10.80 14.61 -18.96
N GLY A 112 10.67 13.45 -19.62
CA GLY A 112 9.95 13.28 -20.88
C GLY A 112 8.48 12.87 -20.71
N PRO A 113 7.84 12.50 -21.84
CA PRO A 113 6.56 11.81 -21.83
C PRO A 113 6.60 10.57 -20.95
N ILE A 114 5.47 10.21 -20.37
CA ILE A 114 5.35 8.97 -19.62
C ILE A 114 5.50 7.80 -20.60
N ASP A 115 6.45 6.92 -20.31
CA ASP A 115 6.70 5.70 -21.06
C ASP A 115 6.47 4.46 -20.17
N ILE A 116 6.56 3.27 -20.79
CA ILE A 116 6.39 1.98 -20.11
C ILE A 116 7.38 1.85 -18.94
N LYS A 117 8.63 2.30 -19.11
CA LYS A 117 9.67 2.18 -18.08
C LYS A 117 9.34 2.98 -16.83
N ILE A 118 8.81 4.19 -16.99
CA ILE A 118 8.34 5.01 -15.87
C ILE A 118 7.16 4.35 -15.19
N VAL A 119 6.20 3.84 -15.96
CA VAL A 119 5.01 3.14 -15.43
C VAL A 119 5.42 1.91 -14.60
N ASP A 120 6.25 1.03 -15.16
CA ASP A 120 6.72 -0.18 -14.47
C ASP A 120 7.44 0.17 -13.16
N LYS A 121 8.34 1.16 -13.21
CA LYS A 121 9.04 1.63 -12.00
C LYS A 121 8.07 2.13 -10.93
N MET A 122 7.02 2.86 -11.31
CA MET A 122 6.05 3.35 -10.33
C MET A 122 5.15 2.24 -9.79
N ILE A 123 4.80 1.24 -10.59
CA ILE A 123 4.07 0.05 -10.14
C ILE A 123 4.91 -0.72 -9.12
N ASP A 124 6.20 -0.94 -9.38
CA ASP A 124 7.12 -1.64 -8.47
C ASP A 124 7.25 -0.91 -7.12
N GLU A 125 7.37 0.42 -7.16
CA GLU A 125 7.45 1.25 -5.95
C GLU A 125 6.11 1.29 -5.19
N TYR A 126 4.99 1.33 -5.91
CA TYR A 126 3.66 1.16 -5.30
C TYR A 126 3.56 -0.16 -4.53
N ILE A 127 3.95 -1.28 -5.17
CA ILE A 127 3.91 -2.61 -4.56
C ILE A 127 4.78 -2.62 -3.30
N THR A 128 6.00 -2.10 -3.41
CA THR A 128 6.96 -2.01 -2.30
C THR A 128 6.38 -1.21 -1.12
N ILE A 129 5.80 -0.04 -1.37
CA ILE A 129 5.18 0.79 -0.33
C ILE A 129 3.96 0.06 0.28
N SER A 130 3.09 -0.51 -0.55
CA SER A 130 1.85 -1.17 -0.09
C SER A 130 2.13 -2.35 0.84
N LEU A 131 3.13 -3.17 0.51
CA LEU A 131 3.56 -4.30 1.35
C LEU A 131 4.12 -3.82 2.68
N ARG A 132 4.94 -2.76 2.67
CA ARG A 132 5.49 -2.17 3.90
C ARG A 132 4.39 -1.62 4.80
N ILE A 133 3.41 -0.91 4.24
CA ILE A 133 2.28 -0.38 5.01
C ILE A 133 1.44 -1.53 5.58
N ARG A 134 1.20 -2.58 4.80
CA ARG A 134 0.51 -3.80 5.24
C ARG A 134 1.22 -4.47 6.42
N ASP A 135 2.54 -4.58 6.38
CA ASP A 135 3.33 -5.14 7.49
C ASP A 135 3.20 -4.28 8.75
N ILE A 136 3.27 -2.96 8.60
CA ILE A 136 3.13 -2.01 9.72
C ILE A 136 1.74 -2.11 10.37
N ILE A 137 0.68 -2.15 9.56
CA ILE A 137 -0.70 -2.28 10.05
C ILE A 137 -0.89 -3.65 10.73
N SER A 138 -0.36 -4.71 10.14
CA SER A 138 -0.45 -6.06 10.70
C SER A 138 0.30 -6.16 12.03
N LEU A 139 1.50 -5.61 12.13
CA LEU A 139 2.28 -5.53 13.36
C LEU A 139 1.53 -4.73 14.42
N TRP A 140 0.93 -3.60 14.05
CA TRP A 140 0.16 -2.78 14.98
C TRP A 140 -1.04 -3.55 15.57
N GLU A 141 -1.79 -4.27 14.75
CA GLU A 141 -2.90 -5.10 15.23
C GLU A 141 -2.42 -6.25 16.14
N LEU A 142 -1.30 -6.90 15.81
CA LEU A 142 -0.68 -7.91 16.67
C LEU A 142 -0.24 -7.33 18.02
N CYS A 143 0.37 -6.16 18.01
CA CYS A 143 0.80 -5.44 19.22
C CYS A 143 -0.38 -5.07 20.13
N LYS A 144 -1.52 -4.66 19.56
CA LYS A 144 -2.77 -4.45 20.31
C LYS A 144 -3.27 -5.75 20.93
N LEU A 145 -3.30 -6.83 20.16
CA LEU A 145 -3.81 -8.14 20.61
C LEU A 145 -2.99 -8.69 21.77
N LEU A 146 -1.67 -8.58 21.69
CA LEU A 146 -0.74 -9.11 22.69
C LEU A 146 -0.56 -8.16 23.90
N ARG A 147 -1.24 -7.00 23.92
CA ARG A 147 -1.11 -5.95 24.95
C ARG A 147 0.35 -5.53 25.22
N LEU A 148 1.24 -5.71 24.24
CA LEU A 148 2.68 -5.52 24.41
C LEU A 148 3.10 -4.06 24.64
N PHE A 149 2.19 -3.12 24.43
CA PHE A 149 2.43 -1.69 24.57
C PHE A 149 1.29 -1.01 25.32
N HIS A 150 1.03 -1.44 26.56
CA HIS A 150 0.13 -0.74 27.47
C HIS A 150 0.59 0.72 27.74
N ASP A 151 1.87 1.04 27.53
CA ASP A 151 2.49 2.32 27.87
C ASP A 151 2.78 3.25 26.68
N PHE A 152 2.38 2.91 25.45
CA PHE A 152 2.43 3.85 24.32
C PHE A 152 1.01 4.33 23.98
N PRO A 153 0.58 5.47 24.52
CA PRO A 153 -0.81 5.91 24.45
C PRO A 153 -1.26 6.30 23.03
N ASP A 154 -0.33 6.67 22.13
CA ASP A 154 -0.68 7.21 20.82
C ASP A 154 -0.01 6.46 19.66
N PHE A 155 -0.85 5.90 18.79
CA PHE A 155 -0.50 5.32 17.49
C PHE A 155 0.45 6.20 16.65
N ILE A 156 0.36 7.52 16.82
CA ILE A 156 1.22 8.52 16.17
C ILE A 156 2.69 8.34 16.58
N ALA A 157 3.00 8.03 17.85
CA ALA A 157 4.37 7.82 18.32
C ALA A 157 4.99 6.55 17.72
N PHE A 158 4.19 5.50 17.53
CA PHE A 158 4.60 4.25 16.89
C PHE A 158 4.88 4.45 15.40
N ILE A 159 4.00 5.15 14.68
CA ILE A 159 4.21 5.47 13.26
C ILE A 159 5.41 6.41 13.07
N ASN A 160 5.62 7.40 13.95
CA ASN A 160 6.79 8.27 13.88
C ASN A 160 8.10 7.51 14.18
N LEU A 161 8.09 6.58 15.12
CA LEU A 161 9.23 5.70 15.41
C LEU A 161 9.56 4.80 14.21
N LEU A 162 8.55 4.21 13.57
CA LEU A 162 8.74 3.43 12.35
C LEU A 162 9.22 4.32 11.19
N ASN A 163 8.61 5.47 10.93
CA ASN A 163 9.07 6.37 9.88
C ASN A 163 10.54 6.81 10.09
N LEU A 164 10.97 7.08 11.33
CA LEU A 164 12.37 7.40 11.68
C LEU A 164 13.34 6.23 11.47
N LEU A 165 12.92 5.01 11.80
CA LEU A 165 13.73 3.80 11.58
C LEU A 165 13.82 3.49 10.08
N PHE A 166 12.74 3.70 9.31
CA PHE A 166 12.64 3.28 7.91
C PHE A 166 13.26 4.26 6.91
N ILE A 167 13.34 5.57 7.20
CA ILE A 167 14.13 6.53 6.40
C ILE A 167 15.62 6.13 6.35
N ASN A 168 16.12 5.35 7.34
CA ASN A 168 17.49 4.85 7.41
C ASN A 168 17.66 3.37 6.99
N SER A 169 16.61 2.69 6.53
CA SER A 169 16.60 1.23 6.42
C SER A 169 16.82 0.68 5.01
N ASN A 170 18.07 0.76 4.55
CA ASN A 170 18.64 -0.35 3.77
C ASN A 170 19.26 -1.43 4.70
N VAL A 171 19.12 -1.30 6.03
CA VAL A 171 19.92 -2.04 7.03
C VAL A 171 19.10 -2.83 8.06
N TYR A 172 17.83 -2.52 8.31
CA TYR A 172 17.13 -3.02 9.52
C TYR A 172 16.33 -4.32 9.38
N LEU A 173 16.11 -4.84 8.16
CA LEU A 173 15.47 -6.16 8.00
C LEU A 173 16.35 -7.31 8.54
N CYS A 174 17.68 -7.09 8.67
CA CYS A 174 18.56 -8.06 9.32
C CYS A 174 18.54 -7.97 10.86
N SER A 175 18.23 -6.82 11.47
CA SER A 175 18.34 -6.67 12.92
C SER A 175 17.11 -7.15 13.68
N LEU A 176 15.91 -6.99 13.13
CA LEU A 176 14.67 -7.41 13.81
C LEU A 176 14.58 -8.94 13.95
N ASN A 177 15.10 -9.69 12.96
CA ASN A 177 15.22 -11.15 13.03
C ASN A 177 16.17 -11.61 14.13
N MET A 178 17.27 -10.88 14.38
CA MET A 178 18.23 -11.25 15.42
C MET A 178 17.71 -10.96 16.83
N THR A 179 17.00 -9.84 17.04
CA THR A 179 16.46 -9.50 18.37
C THR A 179 15.29 -10.43 18.76
N LEU A 180 14.45 -10.82 17.80
CA LEU A 180 13.37 -11.78 18.06
C LEU A 180 13.91 -13.19 18.36
N MET A 181 14.94 -13.65 17.64
CA MET A 181 15.59 -14.94 17.92
C MET A 181 16.36 -14.96 19.25
N ALA A 182 16.96 -13.83 19.66
CA ALA A 182 17.65 -13.73 20.94
C ALA A 182 16.69 -13.82 22.14
N HIS A 183 15.46 -13.29 22.01
CA HIS A 183 14.47 -13.36 23.07
C HIS A 183 13.89 -14.77 23.23
N VAL A 184 13.69 -15.51 22.14
CA VAL A 184 13.22 -16.92 22.17
C VAL A 184 14.29 -17.88 22.72
N ARG A 185 15.59 -17.59 22.54
CA ARG A 185 16.68 -18.41 23.09
C ARG A 185 16.98 -18.17 24.57
N GLY A 186 16.45 -17.09 25.17
CA GLY A 186 16.67 -16.76 26.59
C GLY A 186 15.62 -17.32 27.54
N SER A 187 14.72 -18.19 27.09
CA SER A 187 13.60 -18.72 27.90
C SER A 187 13.47 -20.24 27.82
N ILE A 188 14.58 -20.97 27.66
CA ILE A 188 14.67 -22.43 27.87
C ILE A 188 15.50 -22.68 29.12
#